data_AF-A0A6C1SY45-F1
#
_entry.id   AF-A0A6C1SY45-F1
#
_cell.length_a   1.000
_cell.length_b   1.000
_cell.length_c   1.000
_cell.angle_alpha   90.00
_cell.angle_beta   90.00
_cell.angle_gamma   90.00
#
_symmetry.space_group_name_H-M   'P 1'
#
loop_
_entity.id
_entity.type
_entity.pdbx_description
1 polymer ?
#
loop_
_entity_poly.entity_id
_entity_poly.type
_entity_poly.pdbx_seq_one_letter_code
_entity_poly.pdbx_strand_id
1 'polypeptide(L)'
;MQITINGESRTLAAPMTVAELLATVGLDARKVAVERNLEIVPRSGYHEIEVAPGDRLEIVHFIGGGAPDSAEAAETVALDDPLVVAGTAYRSRLLVGTGKYKDFAETARAIEASGAEIVTVAVRRVNVTDPNQPMLVDYVDPRRYTYLPNTAGCFTAADAVRTLR
;
A
#
# COMPACT_ATOMS: atom_id res chain seq x y z
N MET A 1 30.03 -9.63 12.74
CA MET A 1 29.10 -9.05 13.73
C MET A 1 27.72 -9.70 13.61
N GLN A 2 26.98 -9.84 14.71
CA GLN A 2 25.60 -10.34 14.67
C GLN A 2 24.60 -9.21 14.51
N ILE A 3 23.56 -9.44 13.72
CA ILE A 3 22.41 -8.55 13.50
C ILE A 3 21.14 -9.39 13.38
N THR A 4 19.97 -8.75 13.40
CA THR A 4 18.68 -9.36 13.08
C THR A 4 18.12 -8.71 11.83
N ILE A 5 17.68 -9.52 10.85
CA ILE A 5 16.98 -9.05 9.66
C ILE A 5 15.64 -9.78 9.58
N ASN A 6 14.53 -9.05 9.59
CA ASN A 6 13.16 -9.60 9.51
C ASN A 6 12.92 -10.72 10.55
N GLY A 7 13.41 -10.53 11.77
CA GLY A 7 13.35 -11.53 12.85
C GLY A 7 14.40 -12.65 12.80
N GLU A 8 15.20 -12.78 11.73
CA GLU A 8 16.25 -13.80 11.62
C GLU A 8 17.62 -13.27 12.02
N SER A 9 18.30 -13.95 12.94
CA SER A 9 19.68 -13.62 13.31
C SER A 9 20.66 -13.99 12.18
N ARG A 10 21.52 -13.05 11.80
CA ARG A 10 22.57 -13.23 10.78
C ARG A 10 23.92 -12.75 11.28
N THR A 11 24.97 -13.40 10.78
CA THR A 11 26.35 -13.02 11.04
C THR A 11 26.95 -12.39 9.78
N LEU A 12 27.38 -11.13 9.89
CA LEU A 12 28.11 -10.41 8.85
C LEU A 12 29.62 -10.56 9.06
N ALA A 13 30.36 -10.77 7.97
CA ALA A 13 31.81 -10.99 7.99
C ALA A 13 32.61 -9.71 8.30
N ALA A 14 32.11 -8.54 7.89
CA ALA A 14 32.75 -7.24 8.08
C ALA A 14 31.68 -6.14 8.28
N PRO A 15 32.05 -4.98 8.86
CA PRO A 15 31.27 -3.74 8.76
C PRO A 15 30.89 -3.46 7.31
N MET A 16 29.62 -3.11 7.09
CA MET A 16 29.10 -2.77 5.77
C MET A 16 27.94 -1.79 5.88
N THR A 17 27.74 -1.02 4.82
CA THR A 17 26.61 -0.09 4.67
C THR A 17 25.30 -0.84 4.43
N VAL A 18 24.17 -0.15 4.61
CA VAL A 18 22.85 -0.71 4.25
C VAL A 18 22.81 -1.15 2.78
N ALA A 19 23.40 -0.39 1.86
CA ALA A 19 23.47 -0.74 0.44
C ALA A 19 24.24 -2.04 0.18
N GLU A 20 25.40 -2.20 0.82
CA GLU A 20 26.22 -3.41 0.70
C GLU A 20 25.54 -4.63 1.33
N LEU A 21 24.84 -4.43 2.45
CA LEU A 21 24.04 -5.48 3.06
C LEU A 21 22.96 -5.97 2.09
N LEU A 22 22.19 -5.04 1.48
CA LEU A 22 21.16 -5.35 0.50
C LEU A 22 21.72 -6.13 -0.70
N ALA A 23 22.87 -5.71 -1.22
CA ALA A 23 23.56 -6.42 -2.29
C ALA A 23 23.96 -7.85 -1.87
N THR A 24 24.48 -8.02 -0.65
CA THR A 24 24.91 -9.30 -0.09
C THR A 24 23.75 -10.28 0.06
N VAL A 25 22.57 -9.79 0.47
CA VAL A 25 21.36 -10.62 0.59
C VAL A 25 20.60 -10.78 -0.74
N GLY A 26 21.08 -10.19 -1.83
CA GLY A 26 20.48 -10.32 -3.17
C GLY A 26 19.23 -9.45 -3.40
N LEU A 27 19.07 -8.35 -2.66
CA LEU A 27 17.94 -7.44 -2.77
C LEU A 27 18.32 -6.17 -3.55
N ASP A 28 17.47 -5.77 -4.50
CA ASP A 28 17.61 -4.49 -5.21
C ASP A 28 17.16 -3.34 -4.31
N ALA A 29 18.09 -2.46 -3.93
CA ALA A 29 17.84 -1.29 -3.10
C ALA A 29 16.72 -0.38 -3.62
N ARG A 30 16.45 -0.38 -4.93
CA ARG A 30 15.36 0.41 -5.54
C ARG A 30 13.98 -0.19 -5.27
N LYS A 31 13.89 -1.47 -4.89
CA LYS A 31 12.62 -2.20 -4.71
C LYS A 31 12.22 -2.39 -3.25
N VAL A 32 13.10 -2.03 -2.33
CA VAL A 32 12.89 -2.25 -0.89
C VAL A 32 12.89 -0.94 -0.11
N ALA A 33 12.32 -1.01 1.09
CA ALA A 33 12.48 -0.03 2.15
C ALA A 33 13.13 -0.73 3.35
N VAL A 34 13.97 0.00 4.08
CA VAL A 34 14.74 -0.51 5.22
C VAL A 34 14.43 0.35 6.44
N GLU A 35 14.00 -0.29 7.50
CA GLU A 35 13.93 0.25 8.85
C GLU A 35 15.11 -0.30 9.65
N ARG A 36 15.75 0.54 10.47
CA ARG A 36 16.82 0.18 11.39
C ARG A 36 16.42 0.62 12.79
N ASN A 37 16.29 -0.32 13.73
CA ASN A 37 15.98 -0.06 15.14
C ASN A 37 14.74 0.85 15.33
N LEU A 38 13.64 0.56 14.60
CA LEU A 38 12.38 1.34 14.60
C LEU A 38 12.43 2.69 13.88
N GLU A 39 13.54 3.01 13.20
CA GLU A 39 13.68 4.22 12.40
C GLU A 39 13.83 3.91 10.92
N ILE A 40 13.01 4.53 10.08
CA ILE A 40 13.09 4.37 8.63
C ILE A 40 14.38 5.00 8.12
N VAL A 41 15.18 4.21 7.42
CA VAL A 41 16.40 4.68 6.76
C VAL A 41 16.00 5.33 5.43
N PRO A 42 16.23 6.64 5.23
CA PRO A 42 16.00 7.28 3.93
C PRO A 42 16.90 6.65 2.88
N ARG A 43 16.40 6.47 1.65
CA ARG A 43 17.17 5.84 0.56
C ARG A 43 18.48 6.54 0.25
N SER A 44 18.52 7.87 0.38
CA SER A 44 19.74 8.67 0.22
C SER A 44 20.84 8.26 1.21
N GLY A 45 20.49 7.72 2.37
CA GLY A 45 21.43 7.29 3.41
C GLY A 45 21.93 5.85 3.26
N TYR A 46 21.49 5.07 2.25
CA TYR A 46 21.85 3.65 2.16
C TYR A 46 23.35 3.41 1.96
N HIS A 47 24.04 4.34 1.29
CA HIS A 47 25.48 4.26 1.05
C HIS A 47 26.33 4.85 2.19
N GLU A 48 25.70 5.51 3.17
CA GLU A 48 26.40 6.22 4.25
C GLU A 48 26.21 5.54 5.60
N ILE A 49 25.02 4.98 5.83
CA ILE A 49 24.67 4.39 7.11
C ILE A 49 25.25 2.98 7.20
N GLU A 50 26.19 2.82 8.13
CA GLU A 50 26.76 1.53 8.50
C GLU A 50 25.83 0.73 9.41
N VAL A 51 25.79 -0.58 9.16
CA VAL A 51 25.13 -1.54 10.02
C VAL A 51 26.05 -1.86 11.20
N ALA A 52 25.55 -1.67 12.41
CA ALA A 52 26.28 -1.90 13.65
C ALA A 52 25.96 -3.28 14.24
N PRO A 53 26.85 -3.85 15.07
CA PRO A 53 26.56 -5.06 15.83
C PRO A 53 25.31 -4.89 16.70
N GLY A 54 24.39 -5.85 16.64
CA GLY A 54 23.14 -5.86 17.42
C GLY A 54 21.96 -5.14 16.75
N ASP A 55 22.17 -4.51 15.59
CA ASP A 55 21.10 -3.84 14.87
C ASP A 55 19.97 -4.80 14.47
N ARG A 56 18.76 -4.26 14.51
CA ARG A 56 17.54 -4.90 14.01
C ARG A 56 17.07 -4.17 12.77
N LEU A 57 17.02 -4.89 11.66
CA LEU A 57 16.61 -4.37 10.36
C LEU A 57 15.30 -5.02 9.94
N GLU A 58 14.32 -4.21 9.54
CA GLU A 58 13.14 -4.67 8.81
C GLU A 58 13.24 -4.21 7.37
N ILE A 59 13.29 -5.17 6.45
CA ILE A 59 13.45 -4.96 5.01
C ILE A 59 12.19 -5.46 4.32
N VAL A 60 11.43 -4.52 3.79
CA VAL A 60 10.14 -4.79 3.12
C VAL A 60 10.22 -4.40 1.66
N HIS A 61 9.56 -5.15 0.78
CA HIS A 61 9.34 -4.71 -0.59
C HIS A 61 7.91 -4.21 -0.76
N PHE A 62 7.73 -3.20 -1.61
CA PHE A 62 6.38 -2.78 -1.97
C PHE A 62 5.73 -3.84 -2.86
N ILE A 63 4.49 -4.23 -2.56
CA ILE A 63 3.64 -4.99 -3.47
C ILE A 63 2.82 -3.96 -4.25
N GLY A 64 3.28 -3.60 -5.45
CA GLY A 64 2.59 -2.66 -6.35
C GLY A 64 2.57 -3.21 -7.77
N GLY A 65 1.37 -3.38 -8.34
CA GLY A 65 1.17 -3.68 -9.76
C GLY A 65 1.07 -2.40 -10.60
N GLY A 66 1.45 -2.50 -11.87
CA GLY A 66 1.42 -1.44 -12.90
C GLY A 66 2.08 -1.93 -14.20
N ALA A 67 1.66 -1.41 -15.36
CA ALA A 67 2.23 -1.78 -16.64
C ALA A 67 3.73 -1.39 -16.73
N PRO A 68 4.58 -2.17 -17.44
CA PRO A 68 5.99 -1.83 -17.60
C PRO A 68 6.18 -0.49 -18.34
N ASP A 69 7.25 0.23 -18.01
CA ASP A 69 7.71 1.49 -18.65
C ASP A 69 8.07 1.35 -20.15
N SER A 70 7.82 0.18 -20.77
CA SER A 70 8.06 0.01 -22.20
C SER A 70 7.13 0.95 -22.98
N ALA A 71 7.70 2.00 -23.56
CA ALA A 71 7.04 2.92 -24.48
C ALA A 71 6.34 2.22 -25.67
N GLU A 72 6.64 0.93 -25.89
CA GLU A 72 5.98 0.07 -26.87
C GLU A 72 4.57 -0.39 -26.45
N ALA A 73 4.22 -0.35 -25.16
CA ALA A 73 2.91 -0.75 -24.64
C ALA A 73 1.95 0.44 -24.44
N ALA A 74 2.44 1.67 -24.57
CA ALA A 74 1.61 2.86 -24.60
C ALA A 74 1.02 3.02 -26.01
N GLU A 75 0.16 2.08 -26.42
CA GLU A 75 -0.89 2.45 -27.38
C GLU A 75 -1.54 3.72 -26.82
N THR A 76 -1.61 4.77 -27.65
CA THR A 76 -2.30 6.01 -27.30
C THR A 76 -3.73 5.65 -26.90
N VAL A 77 -3.96 5.53 -25.60
CA VAL A 77 -5.29 5.34 -25.03
C VAL A 77 -6.09 6.56 -25.47
N ALA A 78 -7.07 6.34 -26.36
CA ALA A 78 -7.94 7.40 -26.80
C ALA A 78 -8.56 8.06 -25.55
N LEU A 79 -8.67 9.39 -25.55
CA LEU A 79 -9.23 10.16 -24.43
C LEU A 79 -10.65 9.68 -24.01
N ASP A 80 -11.33 8.96 -24.90
CA ASP A 80 -12.66 8.37 -24.72
C ASP A 80 -12.64 6.84 -24.54
N ASP A 81 -11.52 6.22 -24.13
CA ASP A 81 -11.47 4.78 -23.84
C ASP A 81 -11.95 4.51 -22.39
N PRO A 82 -13.20 4.07 -22.18
CA PRO A 82 -13.72 3.85 -20.83
C PRO A 82 -13.07 2.63 -20.18
N LEU A 83 -12.87 2.70 -18.85
CA LEU A 83 -12.58 1.51 -18.07
C LEU A 83 -13.87 0.68 -17.96
N VAL A 84 -13.90 -0.52 -18.51
CA VAL A 84 -15.05 -1.43 -18.36
C VAL A 84 -14.73 -2.53 -17.35
N VAL A 85 -15.45 -2.54 -16.22
CA VAL A 85 -15.32 -3.58 -15.18
C VAL A 85 -16.66 -4.26 -14.99
N ALA A 86 -16.68 -5.59 -15.20
CA ALA A 86 -17.89 -6.41 -15.07
C ALA A 86 -19.09 -5.88 -15.87
N GLY A 87 -18.83 -5.31 -17.05
CA GLY A 87 -19.87 -4.75 -17.94
C GLY A 87 -20.28 -3.30 -17.63
N THR A 88 -19.81 -2.72 -16.52
CA THR A 88 -20.03 -1.30 -16.20
C THR A 88 -18.88 -0.46 -16.75
N ALA A 89 -19.21 0.59 -17.50
CA ALA A 89 -18.25 1.55 -18.01
C ALA A 89 -18.02 2.70 -17.02
N TYR A 90 -16.75 3.04 -16.81
CA TYR A 90 -16.27 4.15 -15.99
C TYR A 90 -15.41 5.05 -16.87
N ARG A 91 -15.53 6.36 -16.69
CA ARG A 91 -14.68 7.36 -17.35
C ARG A 91 -13.35 7.48 -16.62
N SER A 92 -13.36 7.40 -15.31
CA SER A 92 -12.16 7.47 -14.49
C SER A 92 -11.47 6.11 -14.41
N ARG A 93 -10.16 6.09 -14.72
CA ARG A 93 -9.26 4.94 -14.49
C ARG A 93 -8.58 4.99 -13.13
N LEU A 94 -8.86 6.02 -12.33
CA LEU A 94 -8.33 6.19 -10.99
C LEU A 94 -9.32 5.61 -9.96
N LEU A 95 -8.87 4.57 -9.26
CA LEU A 95 -9.56 4.02 -8.10
C LEU A 95 -8.95 4.63 -6.84
N VAL A 96 -9.78 5.05 -5.88
CA VAL A 96 -9.31 5.69 -4.64
C VAL A 96 -9.72 4.87 -3.42
N GLY A 97 -8.79 4.61 -2.51
CA GLY A 97 -9.10 4.01 -1.20
C GLY A 97 -9.39 5.06 -0.14
N THR A 98 -10.01 4.63 0.97
CA THR A 98 -10.56 5.53 2.00
C THR A 98 -9.83 5.49 3.35
N GLY A 99 -8.83 4.64 3.51
CA GLY A 99 -8.33 4.25 4.84
C GLY A 99 -7.23 5.11 5.50
N LYS A 100 -6.67 6.14 4.83
CA LYS A 100 -5.47 6.85 5.32
C LYS A 100 -5.62 8.38 5.41
N TYR A 101 -6.83 8.91 5.32
CA TYR A 101 -7.09 10.34 5.49
C TYR A 101 -7.22 10.71 6.97
N LYS A 102 -7.09 12.00 7.28
CA LYS A 102 -7.26 12.53 8.63
C LYS A 102 -8.67 12.27 9.18
N ASP A 103 -9.69 12.46 8.35
CA ASP A 103 -11.10 12.29 8.69
C ASP A 103 -11.96 12.02 7.44
N PHE A 104 -13.24 11.71 7.63
CA PHE A 104 -14.17 11.43 6.53
C PHE A 104 -14.50 12.66 5.67
N ALA A 105 -14.42 13.87 6.23
CA ALA A 105 -14.63 15.10 5.46
C ALA A 105 -13.47 15.35 4.48
N GLU A 106 -12.23 15.12 4.90
CA GLU A 106 -11.07 15.12 4.02
C GLU A 106 -11.15 13.98 2.99
N THR A 107 -11.58 12.79 3.41
CA THR A 107 -11.79 11.65 2.50
C THR A 107 -12.75 12.01 1.36
N ALA A 108 -13.91 12.60 1.68
CA ALA A 108 -14.90 13.00 0.69
C ALA A 108 -14.37 14.08 -0.26
N ARG A 109 -13.66 15.10 0.26
CA ARG A 109 -13.03 16.13 -0.58
C ARG A 109 -11.97 15.54 -1.52
N ALA A 110 -11.17 14.60 -1.05
CA ALA A 110 -10.13 13.96 -1.85
C ALA A 110 -10.74 13.10 -2.97
N ILE A 111 -11.79 12.32 -2.67
CA ILE A 111 -12.52 11.53 -3.67
C ILE A 111 -13.11 12.44 -4.73
N GLU A 112 -13.83 13.50 -4.32
CA GLU A 112 -14.45 14.44 -5.26
C GLU A 112 -13.39 15.10 -6.18
N ALA A 113 -12.30 15.60 -5.60
CA ALA A 113 -11.23 16.25 -6.34
C ALA A 113 -10.50 15.28 -7.30
N SER A 114 -10.44 13.99 -6.97
CA SER A 114 -9.80 12.97 -7.80
C SER A 114 -10.61 12.58 -9.05
N GLY A 115 -11.92 12.86 -9.06
CA GLY A 115 -12.82 12.39 -10.12
C GLY A 115 -12.96 10.86 -10.17
N ALA A 116 -12.58 10.14 -9.11
CA ALA A 116 -12.74 8.69 -9.03
C ALA A 116 -14.22 8.29 -8.99
N GLU A 117 -14.60 7.30 -9.80
CA GLU A 117 -15.96 6.76 -9.81
C GLU A 117 -16.07 5.46 -8.98
N ILE A 118 -14.93 4.80 -8.74
CA ILE A 118 -14.81 3.59 -7.91
C ILE A 118 -14.00 3.91 -6.65
N VAL A 119 -14.61 3.67 -5.49
CA VAL A 119 -14.04 3.95 -4.18
C VAL A 119 -13.87 2.64 -3.40
N THR A 120 -12.65 2.33 -2.97
CA THR A 120 -12.38 1.12 -2.19
C THR A 120 -12.68 1.31 -0.71
N VAL A 121 -13.37 0.34 -0.13
CA VAL A 121 -13.82 0.39 1.27
C VAL A 121 -13.42 -0.88 2.00
N ALA A 122 -12.88 -0.73 3.22
CA ALA A 122 -12.64 -1.88 4.08
C ALA A 122 -13.94 -2.23 4.82
N VAL A 123 -14.33 -3.50 4.79
CA VAL A 123 -15.50 -3.98 5.55
C VAL A 123 -15.08 -4.16 7.01
N ARG A 124 -15.76 -3.46 7.92
CA ARG A 124 -15.54 -3.57 9.37
C ARG A 124 -16.86 -3.81 10.08
N ARG A 125 -16.79 -4.45 11.26
CA ARG A 125 -17.96 -4.58 12.14
C ARG A 125 -18.35 -3.21 12.67
N VAL A 126 -19.64 -2.92 12.66
CA VAL A 126 -20.18 -1.70 13.25
C VAL A 126 -19.95 -1.73 14.75
N ASN A 127 -19.53 -0.60 15.31
CA ASN A 127 -19.43 -0.45 16.74
C ASN A 127 -20.84 -0.29 17.34
N VAL A 128 -21.37 -1.35 17.95
CA VAL A 128 -22.73 -1.36 18.51
C VAL A 128 -22.85 -0.65 19.86
N THR A 129 -21.73 -0.29 20.50
CA THR A 129 -21.76 0.43 21.79
C THR A 129 -21.82 1.95 21.65
N ASP A 130 -21.50 2.47 20.46
CA ASP A 130 -21.54 3.90 20.15
C ASP A 130 -22.16 4.13 18.75
N PRO A 131 -23.50 4.18 18.67
CA PRO A 131 -24.22 4.26 17.39
C PRO A 131 -24.08 5.61 16.69
N ASN A 132 -23.51 6.63 17.36
CA ASN A 132 -23.36 7.98 16.81
C ASN A 132 -21.99 8.19 16.15
N GLN A 133 -21.12 7.18 16.11
CA GLN A 133 -19.86 7.32 15.41
C GLN A 133 -20.10 7.55 13.92
N PRO A 134 -19.41 8.53 13.33
CA PRO A 134 -19.55 8.82 11.91
C PRO A 134 -19.12 7.61 11.09
N MET A 135 -19.87 7.33 10.03
CA MET A 135 -19.56 6.28 9.08
C MET A 135 -19.18 6.90 7.74
N LEU A 136 -18.36 6.20 6.96
CA LEU A 136 -17.95 6.65 5.63
C LEU A 136 -19.17 6.98 4.72
N VAL A 137 -20.24 6.19 4.84
CA VAL A 137 -21.47 6.36 4.04
C VAL A 137 -22.19 7.69 4.31
N ASP A 138 -21.91 8.34 5.45
CA ASP A 138 -22.47 9.65 5.77
C ASP A 138 -21.80 10.78 4.95
N TYR A 139 -20.62 10.51 4.39
CA TYR A 139 -19.79 11.49 3.67
C TYR A 139 -19.61 11.13 2.19
N VAL A 140 -19.67 9.84 1.86
CA VAL A 140 -19.51 9.32 0.51
C VAL A 140 -20.78 8.53 0.17
N ASP A 141 -21.59 9.06 -0.74
CA ASP A 141 -22.88 8.46 -1.08
C ASP A 141 -22.68 7.25 -2.02
N PRO A 142 -23.10 6.02 -1.63
CA PRO A 142 -22.98 4.84 -2.49
C PRO A 142 -23.87 4.89 -3.74
N ARG A 143 -24.75 5.89 -3.88
CA ARG A 143 -25.48 6.17 -5.13
C ARG A 143 -24.65 6.99 -6.13
N ARG A 144 -23.66 7.73 -5.64
CA ARG A 144 -22.76 8.55 -6.47
C ARG A 144 -21.49 7.81 -6.89
N TYR A 145 -21.03 6.87 -6.05
CA TYR A 145 -19.79 6.15 -6.25
C TYR A 145 -20.01 4.64 -6.22
N THR A 146 -19.30 3.90 -7.05
CA THR A 146 -19.25 2.44 -6.94
C THR A 146 -18.33 2.05 -5.78
N TYR A 147 -18.90 1.39 -4.79
CA TYR A 147 -18.13 0.86 -3.67
C TYR A 147 -17.49 -0.46 -4.05
N LEU A 148 -16.17 -0.52 -3.91
CA LEU A 148 -15.39 -1.74 -4.13
C LEU A 148 -14.88 -2.25 -2.77
N PRO A 149 -15.62 -3.15 -2.10
CA PRO A 149 -15.18 -3.69 -0.83
C PRO A 149 -13.92 -4.55 -1.00
N ASN A 150 -13.01 -4.46 -0.03
CA ASN A 150 -11.76 -5.21 -0.03
C ASN A 150 -11.58 -6.05 1.24
N THR A 151 -10.58 -6.94 1.21
CA THR A 151 -10.26 -7.90 2.29
C THR A 151 -9.09 -7.42 3.18
N ALA A 152 -8.87 -6.11 3.29
CA ALA A 152 -7.82 -5.58 4.16
C ALA A 152 -8.02 -6.05 5.61
N GLY A 153 -6.96 -6.61 6.20
CA GLY A 153 -6.99 -7.20 7.54
C GLY A 153 -7.36 -8.69 7.60
N CYS A 154 -7.61 -9.34 6.46
CA CYS A 154 -7.74 -10.80 6.38
C CYS A 154 -6.35 -11.45 6.18
N PHE A 155 -6.03 -12.45 7.00
CA PHE A 155 -4.76 -13.19 6.92
C PHE A 155 -4.92 -14.60 6.33
N THR A 156 -6.16 -15.06 6.15
CA THR A 156 -6.49 -16.36 5.55
C THR A 156 -7.55 -16.21 4.47
N ALA A 157 -7.61 -17.16 3.53
CA ALA A 157 -8.66 -17.21 2.53
C ALA A 157 -10.07 -17.38 3.17
N ALA A 158 -10.16 -18.14 4.25
CA ALA A 158 -11.41 -18.31 5.00
C ALA A 158 -11.90 -16.97 5.58
N ASP A 159 -11.00 -16.14 6.12
CA ASP A 159 -11.35 -14.81 6.60
C ASP A 159 -11.79 -13.89 5.48
N ALA A 160 -11.06 -13.89 4.35
CA ALA A 160 -11.38 -13.08 3.18
C ALA A 160 -12.79 -13.38 2.65
N VAL A 161 -13.11 -14.67 2.48
CA VAL A 161 -14.44 -15.11 2.03
C VAL A 161 -15.52 -14.76 3.06
N ARG A 162 -15.25 -14.91 4.36
CA ARG A 162 -16.21 -14.55 5.41
C ARG A 162 -16.50 -13.05 5.47
N THR A 163 -15.50 -12.21 5.21
CA THR A 163 -15.64 -10.74 5.25
C THR A 163 -16.49 -10.19 4.10
N LEU A 164 -16.48 -10.86 2.93
CA LEU A 164 -17.16 -10.40 1.71
C LEU A 164 -18.38 -11.24 1.30
N ARG A 165 -18.85 -12.14 2.18
CA ARG A 165 -20.14 -12.83 2.03
C ARG A 165 -21.27 -11.96 2.57
#